data_AF-A0A0A8XTL5-F1
#
_entry.id   AF-A0A0A8XTL5-F1
#
_cell.length_a   1.000
_cell.length_b   1.000
_cell.length_c   1.000
_cell.angle_alpha   90.00
_cell.angle_beta   90.00
_cell.angle_gamma   90.00
#
_symmetry.space_group_name_H-M   'P 1'
#
loop_
_entity.id
_entity.type
_entity.pdbx_description
1 polymer ?
#
loop_
_entity_poly.entity_id
_entity_poly.type
_entity_poly.pdbx_seq_one_letter_code
_entity_poly.pdbx_strand_id
1 'polypeptide(L)'
;MRAAVAELERARCHNAELEERLRQLSAEGQAWLGVAKSHEAIAEGLRVTLDHLLQQPAAVDGGDAEDAQSCCFETAPAGVAGDAASPVASRSCKSCGGAEACVLLLPCRHLCLCRACEAAADACPVCAATKNASLHVLLS
;
A
#
# COMPACT_ATOMS: atom_id res chain seq x y z
N MET A 1 41.85 14.32 -49.87
CA MET A 1 41.20 15.54 -49.32
C MET A 1 39.67 15.40 -49.22
N ARG A 2 38.92 15.22 -50.32
CA ARG A 2 37.44 15.10 -50.27
C ARG A 2 36.90 13.95 -49.38
N ALA A 3 37.50 12.76 -49.46
CA ALA A 3 37.07 11.61 -48.64
C ALA A 3 37.22 11.87 -47.13
N ALA A 4 38.34 12.48 -46.72
CA ALA A 4 38.60 12.83 -45.32
C ALA A 4 37.64 13.90 -44.80
N VAL A 5 37.24 14.86 -45.64
CA VAL A 5 36.21 15.87 -45.27
C VAL A 5 34.86 15.20 -45.04
N ALA A 6 34.44 14.30 -45.93
CA ALA A 6 33.17 13.58 -45.79
C ALA A 6 33.15 12.67 -44.55
N GLU A 7 34.29 12.08 -44.18
CA GLU A 7 34.44 11.29 -42.96
C GLU A 7 34.32 12.15 -41.70
N LEU A 8 34.95 13.33 -41.70
CA LEU A 8 34.82 14.30 -40.61
C LEU A 8 33.38 14.78 -40.43
N GLU A 9 32.66 15.02 -41.52
CA GLU A 9 31.24 15.41 -41.48
C GLU A 9 30.37 14.31 -40.87
N ARG A 10 30.56 13.04 -41.26
CA ARG A 10 29.86 11.91 -40.65
C ARG A 10 30.14 11.80 -39.15
N ALA A 11 31.40 11.94 -38.76
CA ALA A 11 31.78 11.91 -37.34
C ALA A 11 31.13 13.06 -36.55
N ARG A 12 31.02 14.26 -37.14
CA ARG A 12 30.33 15.41 -36.51
C ARG A 12 28.84 15.18 -36.35
N CYS A 13 28.17 14.66 -37.38
CA CYS A 13 26.75 14.34 -37.29
C CYS A 13 26.51 13.28 -36.20
N HIS A 14 27.32 12.23 -36.16
CA HIS A 14 27.19 11.19 -35.14
C HIS A 14 27.44 11.72 -33.71
N ASN A 15 28.45 12.56 -33.52
CA ASN A 15 28.67 13.20 -32.22
C ASN A 15 27.48 14.07 -31.80
N ALA A 16 26.91 14.85 -32.72
CA ALA A 16 25.73 15.67 -32.42
C ALA A 16 24.52 14.82 -32.01
N GLU A 17 24.31 13.67 -32.66
CA GLU A 17 23.26 12.70 -32.28
C GLU A 17 23.49 12.13 -30.88
N LEU A 18 24.73 11.78 -30.53
CA LEU A 18 25.07 11.27 -29.20
C LEU A 18 24.90 12.34 -28.12
N GLU A 19 25.29 13.58 -28.38
CA GLU A 19 25.09 14.71 -27.48
C GLU A 19 23.60 14.98 -27.23
N GLU A 20 22.77 14.88 -28.26
CA GLU A 20 21.31 14.98 -28.15
C GLU A 20 20.73 13.87 -27.26
N ARG A 21 21.12 12.61 -27.52
CA ARG A 21 20.69 11.47 -26.69
C ARG A 21 21.13 11.61 -25.24
N LEU A 22 22.35 12.09 -25.00
CA LEU A 22 22.85 12.33 -23.65
C LEU A 22 22.01 13.40 -22.93
N ARG A 23 21.64 14.48 -23.63
CA ARG A 23 20.76 15.52 -23.07
C ARG A 23 19.38 14.97 -22.73
N GLN A 24 18.79 14.17 -23.62
CA GLN A 24 17.48 13.55 -23.40
C GLN A 24 17.49 12.65 -22.17
N LEU A 25 18.44 11.70 -22.10
CA LEU A 25 18.57 10.79 -20.97
C LEU A 25 18.86 11.53 -19.65
N SER A 26 19.65 12.61 -19.71
CA SER A 26 19.92 13.44 -18.53
C SER A 26 18.66 14.15 -18.05
N ALA A 27 17.85 14.69 -18.97
CA ALA A 27 16.58 15.34 -18.63
C ALA A 27 15.56 14.35 -18.06
N GLU A 28 15.45 13.16 -18.66
CA GLU A 28 14.62 12.07 -18.13
C GLU A 28 15.08 11.66 -16.73
N GLY A 29 16.38 11.46 -16.51
CA GLY A 29 16.93 11.12 -15.21
C GLY A 29 16.64 12.18 -14.14
N GLN A 30 16.75 13.46 -14.51
CA GLN A 30 16.38 14.56 -13.61
C GLN A 30 14.88 14.59 -13.28
N ALA A 31 14.02 14.31 -14.27
CA ALA A 31 12.57 14.22 -14.05
C ALA A 31 12.22 13.08 -13.07
N TRP A 32 12.80 11.90 -13.26
CA TRP A 32 12.61 10.77 -12.34
C TRP A 32 13.14 11.05 -10.94
N LEU A 33 14.29 11.70 -10.81
CA LEU A 33 14.82 12.12 -9.52
C LEU A 33 13.87 13.12 -8.83
N GLY A 34 13.25 14.02 -9.58
CA GLY A 34 12.23 14.94 -9.06
C GLY A 34 11.02 14.21 -8.49
N VAL A 35 10.49 13.23 -9.23
CA VAL A 35 9.37 12.38 -8.76
C VAL A 35 9.75 11.63 -7.49
N ALA A 36 10.93 11.02 -7.45
CA ALA A 36 11.41 10.28 -6.28
C ALA A 36 11.51 11.18 -5.03
N LYS A 37 12.08 12.38 -5.16
CA LYS A 37 12.18 13.35 -4.06
C LYS A 37 10.82 13.84 -3.58
N SER A 38 9.86 14.05 -4.49
CA SER A 38 8.50 14.41 -4.12
C SER A 38 7.83 13.30 -3.31
N HIS A 39 7.96 12.04 -3.74
CA HIS A 39 7.43 10.89 -2.99
C HIS A 39 8.11 10.72 -1.63
N GLU A 40 9.42 10.92 -1.54
CA GLU A 40 10.18 10.91 -0.29
C GLU A 40 9.66 11.98 0.68
N ALA A 41 9.47 13.21 0.21
CA ALA A 41 8.92 14.30 1.04
C ALA A 41 7.49 14.00 1.54
N ILE A 42 6.64 13.39 0.69
CA ILE A 42 5.30 12.95 1.08
C ILE A 42 5.39 11.87 2.17
N ALA A 43 6.22 10.85 1.96
CA ALA A 43 6.40 9.76 2.92
C ALA A 43 6.93 10.28 4.27
N GLU A 44 7.88 11.21 4.23
CA GLU A 44 8.40 11.88 5.43
C GLU A 44 7.31 12.65 6.17
N GLY A 45 6.51 13.46 5.46
CA GLY A 45 5.41 14.21 6.06
C GLY A 45 4.38 13.29 6.74
N LEU A 46 4.06 12.16 6.11
CA LEU A 46 3.18 11.15 6.71
C LEU A 46 3.79 10.52 7.95
N ARG A 47 5.10 10.21 7.94
CA ARG A 47 5.82 9.68 9.11
C ARG A 47 5.76 10.66 10.28
N VAL A 48 6.12 11.92 10.05
CA VAL A 48 6.08 12.98 11.08
C VAL A 48 4.66 13.14 11.64
N THR A 49 3.64 13.09 10.78
CA THR A 49 2.25 13.19 11.22
C THR A 49 1.86 12.03 12.14
N LEU A 50 2.24 10.79 11.79
CA LEU A 50 2.01 9.62 12.63
C LEU A 50 2.74 9.73 13.97
N ASP A 51 4.01 10.12 13.95
CA ASP A 51 4.82 10.30 15.16
C ASP A 51 4.19 11.33 16.11
N HIS A 52 3.68 12.44 15.57
CA HIS A 52 2.99 13.45 16.38
C HIS A 52 1.72 12.89 17.02
N LEU A 53 0.88 12.17 16.27
CA LEU A 53 -0.34 11.56 16.80
C LEU A 53 -0.05 10.51 17.88
N LEU A 54 1.03 9.75 17.74
CA LEU A 54 1.46 8.77 18.74
C LEU A 54 2.07 9.42 20.00
N GLN A 55 2.66 10.61 19.86
CA GLN A 55 3.29 11.34 20.96
C GLN A 55 2.35 12.33 21.67
N GLN A 56 1.17 12.63 21.11
CA GLN A 56 0.17 13.45 21.79
C GLN A 56 -0.26 12.72 23.09
N PRO A 57 0.05 13.24 24.28
CA PRO A 57 -0.47 12.66 25.49
C PRO A 57 -1.99 12.82 25.47
N ALA A 58 -2.72 11.74 25.74
CA ALA A 58 -4.11 11.87 26.14
C ALA A 58 -4.11 12.81 27.35
N ALA A 59 -4.63 14.03 27.17
CA ALA A 59 -4.87 14.95 28.27
C ALA A 59 -6.02 14.38 29.11
N VAL A 60 -5.67 13.40 29.95
CA VAL A 60 -6.49 12.96 31.09
C VAL A 60 -5.80 13.48 32.33
N ASP A 61 -6.35 14.59 32.81
CA ASP A 61 -6.22 15.02 34.19
C ASP A 61 -6.84 13.94 35.09
N GLY A 62 -6.04 13.43 36.03
CA GLY A 62 -6.48 12.76 37.26
C GLY A 62 -7.03 11.33 37.14
N GLY A 63 -6.26 10.36 37.68
CA GLY A 63 -6.83 9.09 38.15
C GLY A 63 -5.89 7.89 38.00
N ASP A 64 -5.18 7.59 39.09
CA ASP A 64 -4.52 6.30 39.33
C ASP A 64 -5.51 5.14 39.18
N ALA A 65 -5.31 4.27 38.18
CA ALA A 65 -5.79 2.87 38.15
C ALA A 65 -5.21 2.11 36.94
N GLU A 66 -4.30 1.18 37.26
CA GLU A 66 -4.21 -0.20 36.74
C GLU A 66 -4.23 -0.43 35.21
N ASP A 67 -3.06 -0.83 34.70
CA ASP A 67 -2.79 -1.78 33.60
C ASP A 67 -3.91 -2.00 32.56
N ALA A 68 -3.77 -1.32 31.43
CA ALA A 68 -4.73 -1.32 30.32
C ALA A 68 -4.86 -2.70 29.66
N GLN A 69 -5.96 -3.37 29.99
CA GLN A 69 -6.54 -4.42 29.16
C GLN A 69 -6.70 -3.92 27.72
N SER A 70 -6.16 -4.72 26.79
CA SER A 70 -6.26 -4.54 25.34
C SER A 70 -7.72 -4.37 24.91
N CYS A 71 -8.08 -3.17 24.45
CA CYS A 71 -9.41 -2.84 23.97
C CYS A 71 -9.71 -3.52 22.61
N CYS A 72 -10.23 -4.75 22.64
CA CYS A 72 -11.02 -5.29 21.54
C CYS A 72 -12.48 -4.88 21.73
N PHE A 73 -12.95 -4.03 20.81
CA PHE A 73 -14.31 -3.50 20.72
C PHE A 73 -15.33 -4.63 20.50
N GLU A 74 -16.27 -4.82 21.43
CA GLU A 74 -17.50 -5.58 21.19
C GLU A 74 -18.75 -4.77 21.59
N THR A 75 -19.53 -4.39 20.58
CA THR A 75 -20.94 -4.05 20.76
C THR A 75 -21.75 -5.34 20.88
N ALA A 76 -22.36 -5.57 22.04
CA ALA A 76 -23.31 -6.65 22.27
C ALA A 76 -24.52 -6.56 21.31
N PRO A 77 -25.16 -7.69 21.01
CA PRO A 77 -26.45 -7.90 21.64
C PRO A 77 -26.65 -9.31 22.23
N ALA A 78 -27.66 -9.36 23.09
CA ALA A 78 -28.02 -10.45 23.97
C ALA A 78 -28.34 -11.81 23.30
N GLY A 79 -27.98 -12.87 24.03
CA GLY A 79 -28.77 -14.10 24.12
C GLY A 79 -28.27 -15.30 23.30
N VAL A 80 -27.53 -16.21 23.94
CA VAL A 80 -27.94 -17.57 24.36
C VAL A 80 -26.69 -18.37 24.77
N ALA A 81 -26.81 -19.12 25.85
CA ALA A 81 -25.75 -19.94 26.44
C ALA A 81 -25.31 -21.10 25.54
N GLY A 82 -24.01 -21.37 25.48
CA GLY A 82 -23.51 -22.66 24.97
C GLY A 82 -22.08 -22.64 24.44
N ASP A 83 -21.15 -22.95 25.35
CA ASP A 83 -19.87 -23.62 25.12
C ASP A 83 -18.65 -22.80 24.62
N ALA A 84 -17.52 -23.13 25.25
CA ALA A 84 -16.29 -22.36 25.23
C ALA A 84 -15.44 -22.66 23.99
N ALA A 85 -15.34 -21.69 23.10
CA ALA A 85 -14.19 -21.50 22.21
C ALA A 85 -14.03 -19.99 21.96
N SER A 86 -12.81 -19.48 22.14
CA SER A 86 -12.45 -18.08 21.91
C SER A 86 -13.06 -17.52 20.61
N PRO A 87 -13.47 -16.24 20.56
CA PRO A 87 -13.95 -15.63 19.34
C PRO A 87 -12.75 -15.38 18.43
N VAL A 88 -12.31 -16.41 17.71
CA VAL A 88 -11.60 -16.19 16.46
C VAL A 88 -12.61 -15.46 15.59
N ALA A 89 -12.48 -14.13 15.50
CA ALA A 89 -13.30 -13.28 14.66
C ALA A 89 -13.56 -14.02 13.35
N SER A 90 -14.83 -14.36 13.10
CA SER A 90 -15.18 -15.26 12.00
C SER A 90 -14.51 -14.75 10.73
N ARG A 91 -13.62 -15.57 10.16
CA ARG A 91 -12.94 -15.28 8.90
C ARG A 91 -13.94 -15.43 7.77
N SER A 92 -15.12 -14.82 7.86
CA SER A 92 -16.13 -14.85 6.81
C SER A 92 -15.80 -13.82 5.74
N CYS A 93 -16.16 -14.15 4.50
CA CYS A 93 -16.11 -13.23 3.39
C CYS A 93 -16.89 -11.95 3.73
N LYS A 94 -16.23 -10.81 3.68
CA LYS A 94 -16.82 -9.50 3.98
C LYS A 94 -17.75 -8.99 2.88
N SER A 95 -17.85 -9.69 1.75
CA SER A 95 -18.78 -9.35 0.66
C SER A 95 -20.09 -10.16 0.75
N CYS A 96 -20.03 -11.48 0.92
CA CYS A 96 -21.25 -12.32 0.97
C CYS A 96 -21.63 -12.81 2.37
N GLY A 97 -20.75 -12.65 3.37
CA GLY A 97 -20.97 -13.11 4.75
C GLY A 97 -20.97 -14.62 4.97
N GLY A 98 -21.06 -15.42 3.91
CA GLY A 98 -21.24 -16.87 4.00
C GLY A 98 -19.94 -17.66 4.10
N ALA A 99 -19.20 -17.75 2.98
CA ALA A 99 -18.01 -18.60 2.90
C ALA A 99 -16.82 -18.00 3.65
N GLU A 100 -15.84 -18.84 4.00
CA GLU A 100 -14.59 -18.39 4.60
C GLU A 100 -13.79 -17.48 3.64
N ALA A 101 -13.19 -16.44 4.21
CA ALA A 101 -12.27 -15.54 3.56
C ALA A 101 -10.92 -16.24 3.36
N CYS A 102 -10.62 -16.54 2.10
CA CYS A 102 -9.38 -17.18 1.66
C CYS A 102 -8.61 -16.32 0.64
N VAL A 103 -9.06 -15.09 0.37
CA VAL A 103 -8.45 -14.17 -0.59
C VAL A 103 -7.94 -12.92 0.12
N LEU A 104 -6.65 -12.68 -0.03
CA LEU A 104 -5.94 -11.47 0.40
C LEU A 104 -5.84 -10.49 -0.76
N LEU A 105 -6.24 -9.23 -0.54
CA LEU A 105 -6.20 -8.18 -1.57
C LEU A 105 -4.93 -7.34 -1.47
N LEU A 106 -4.34 -6.98 -2.61
CA LEU A 106 -3.19 -6.07 -2.70
C LEU A 106 -3.64 -4.71 -3.26
N PRO A 107 -3.09 -3.59 -2.73
CA PRO A 107 -1.93 -3.52 -1.83
C PRO A 107 -2.27 -3.60 -0.33
N CYS A 108 -3.54 -3.57 0.08
CA CYS A 108 -3.91 -3.42 1.49
C CYS A 108 -3.68 -4.65 2.39
N ARG A 109 -3.40 -5.81 1.82
CA ARG A 109 -3.13 -7.10 2.49
C ARG A 109 -4.25 -7.63 3.40
N HIS A 110 -5.48 -7.14 3.23
CA HIS A 110 -6.63 -7.67 3.97
C HIS A 110 -7.09 -9.02 3.39
N LEU A 111 -7.07 -10.06 4.23
CA LEU A 111 -7.73 -11.35 3.98
C LEU A 111 -9.22 -11.22 4.29
N CYS A 112 -10.04 -10.96 3.27
CA CYS A 112 -11.42 -10.52 3.50
C CYS A 112 -12.46 -11.04 2.50
N LEU A 113 -12.06 -11.74 1.43
CA LEU A 113 -13.01 -12.28 0.44
C LEU A 113 -12.89 -13.80 0.33
N CYS A 114 -13.99 -14.46 -0.03
CA CYS A 114 -13.95 -15.83 -0.52
C CYS A 114 -13.62 -15.85 -2.02
N ARG A 115 -13.27 -17.04 -2.52
CA ARG A 115 -12.94 -17.26 -3.94
C ARG A 115 -14.05 -16.85 -4.92
N ALA A 116 -15.32 -16.97 -4.52
CA ALA A 116 -16.45 -16.58 -5.37
C ALA A 116 -16.61 -15.06 -5.50
N CYS A 117 -16.30 -14.31 -4.43
CA CYS A 117 -16.48 -12.85 -4.41
C CYS A 117 -15.29 -12.07 -5.00
N GLU A 118 -14.12 -12.71 -5.13
CA GLU A 118 -12.89 -12.06 -5.59
C GLU A 118 -13.02 -11.39 -6.97
N ALA A 119 -13.67 -12.06 -7.93
CA ALA A 119 -13.73 -11.57 -9.31
C ALA A 119 -14.57 -10.28 -9.43
N ALA A 120 -15.60 -10.12 -8.59
CA ALA A 120 -16.50 -8.97 -8.61
C ALA A 120 -16.01 -7.77 -7.77
N ALA A 121 -14.95 -7.95 -6.97
CA ALA A 121 -14.46 -6.90 -6.10
C ALA A 121 -13.40 -6.04 -6.78
N ASP A 122 -13.68 -4.76 -6.99
CA ASP A 122 -12.70 -3.77 -7.48
C ASP A 122 -12.01 -3.00 -6.35
N ALA A 123 -12.51 -3.12 -5.13
CA ALA A 123 -11.95 -2.50 -3.93
C ALA A 123 -12.09 -3.41 -2.72
N CYS A 124 -11.24 -3.19 -1.72
CA CYS A 124 -11.28 -3.92 -0.46
C CYS A 124 -12.50 -3.51 0.37
N PRO A 125 -13.39 -4.44 0.77
CA PRO A 125 -14.55 -4.11 1.60
C PRO A 125 -14.19 -3.67 3.02
N VAL A 126 -12.92 -3.83 3.43
CA VAL A 126 -12.44 -3.44 4.77
C VAL A 126 -11.94 -2.00 4.81
N CYS A 127 -11.17 -1.57 3.80
CA CYS A 127 -10.49 -0.26 3.81
C CYS A 127 -10.70 0.57 2.54
N ALA A 128 -11.57 0.13 1.63
CA ALA A 128 -11.86 0.76 0.34
C ALA A 128 -10.67 0.94 -0.62
N ALA A 129 -9.49 0.36 -0.32
CA ALA A 129 -8.36 0.39 -1.23
C ALA A 129 -8.67 -0.37 -2.53
N THR A 130 -8.36 0.22 -3.68
CA THR A 130 -8.52 -0.42 -4.99
C THR A 130 -7.75 -1.72 -5.07
N LYS A 131 -8.38 -2.75 -5.65
CA LYS A 131 -7.76 -4.06 -5.89
C LYS A 131 -6.83 -3.97 -7.09
N ASN A 132 -5.53 -4.14 -6.86
CA ASN A 132 -4.54 -4.28 -7.92
C ASN A 132 -4.28 -5.74 -8.27
N ALA A 133 -4.26 -6.60 -7.25
CA ALA A 133 -4.02 -8.03 -7.36
C ALA A 133 -4.60 -8.75 -6.13
N SER A 134 -4.59 -10.07 -6.14
CA SER A 134 -5.10 -10.91 -5.07
C SER A 134 -4.27 -12.20 -4.92
N LEU A 135 -4.27 -12.75 -3.71
CA LEU A 135 -3.59 -14.01 -3.37
C LEU A 135 -4.56 -14.93 -2.64
N HIS A 136 -4.60 -16.20 -3.05
CA HIS A 136 -5.29 -17.24 -2.30
C HIS A 136 -4.41 -17.75 -1.17
N VAL A 137 -4.94 -17.71 0.04
CA VAL A 137 -4.29 -18.24 1.24
C VAL A 137 -4.82 -19.64 1.50
N LEU A 138 -3.93 -20.62 1.51
CA LEU A 138 -4.21 -21.97 1.99
C LEU A 138 -4.07 -21.94 3.51
N LEU A 139 -5.19 -22.11 4.22
CA LEU A 139 -5.22 -22.20 5.68
C LEU A 139 -5.15 -23.69 6.03
N SER A 140 -4.06 -24.09 6.68
CA SER A 140 -3.78 -25.45 7.17
C SER A 140 -4.01 -25.56 8.66
#